data_AF-A0A976JMU0-F1
#
_entry.id   AF-A0A976JMU0-F1
#
_cell.length_a   1.000
_cell.length_b   1.000
_cell.length_c   1.000
_cell.angle_alpha   90.00
_cell.angle_beta   90.00
_cell.angle_gamma   90.00
#
_symmetry.space_group_name_H-M   'P 1'
#
loop_
_entity.id
_entity.type
_entity.pdbx_description
1 polymer ?
#
loop_
_entity_poly.entity_id
_entity_poly.type
_entity_poly.pdbx_seq_one_letter_code
_entity_poly.pdbx_strand_id
1 'polypeptide(L)'
;MTLKFFAIFSLALQIGNSQASIEEGKARWITIDNDAADHAKAHLGKSAKIHKSMNGITMMQIHEEDIPSLSHEMHHDFNRCGGFVFHDSEEEALATISGESKRSFAKKGLFADYNINQQDVVRPAVEMVKDSNISATIEKLQSFHNRYYESQHGVDSQNFV
;
A
#
# COMPACT_ATOMS: atom_id res chain seq x y z
N MET A 1 -68.75 39.89 19.05
CA MET A 1 -67.36 40.32 18.79
C MET A 1 -66.47 39.29 19.48
N THR A 2 -66.10 38.22 18.76
CA THR A 2 -64.72 37.95 18.26
C THR A 2 -63.76 37.63 19.42
N LEU A 3 -63.04 36.51 19.49
CA LEU A 3 -62.63 35.53 18.50
C LEU A 3 -62.06 34.32 19.27
N LYS A 4 -62.39 33.10 18.85
CA LYS A 4 -61.74 31.85 19.32
C LYS A 4 -60.29 31.85 18.82
N PHE A 5 -59.30 31.74 19.70
CA PHE A 5 -57.92 31.45 19.30
C PHE A 5 -57.65 29.95 19.39
N PHE A 6 -57.71 29.31 18.21
CA PHE A 6 -57.15 28.00 17.95
C PHE A 6 -55.62 28.14 17.90
N ALA A 7 -54.89 27.44 18.76
CA ALA A 7 -53.44 27.31 18.61
C ALA A 7 -53.18 26.12 17.66
N ILE A 8 -52.75 26.43 16.43
CA ILE A 8 -52.36 25.45 15.40
C ILE A 8 -50.88 25.69 15.09
N PHE A 9 -50.10 24.60 15.15
CA PHE A 9 -48.78 24.36 14.53
C PHE A 9 -47.62 25.29 14.98
N SER A 10 -46.36 24.85 15.01
CA SER A 10 -45.71 23.87 14.15
C SER A 10 -44.49 23.29 14.87
N LEU A 11 -44.41 21.96 14.96
CA LEU A 11 -43.17 21.27 15.31
C LEU A 11 -42.26 21.35 14.09
N ALA A 12 -41.29 22.26 14.11
CA ALA A 12 -40.26 22.32 13.08
C ALA A 12 -39.34 21.10 13.23
N LEU A 13 -39.64 20.05 12.46
CA LEU A 13 -38.73 18.94 12.24
C LEU A 13 -37.54 19.50 11.44
N GLN A 14 -36.45 19.81 12.13
CA GLN A 14 -35.17 20.06 11.47
C GLN A 14 -34.72 18.74 10.85
N ILE A 15 -35.06 18.54 9.57
CA ILE A 15 -34.36 17.60 8.72
C ILE A 15 -32.95 18.16 8.62
N GLY A 16 -32.06 17.68 9.48
CA GLY A 16 -30.63 17.85 9.30
C GLY A 16 -30.31 17.27 7.94
N ASN A 17 -30.02 18.15 6.98
CA ASN A 17 -29.37 17.77 5.75
C ASN A 17 -28.03 17.14 6.15
N SER A 18 -28.01 15.81 6.31
CA SER A 18 -26.79 15.04 6.10
C SER A 18 -26.44 15.26 4.64
N GLN A 19 -25.70 16.34 4.36
CA GLN A 19 -24.83 16.39 3.20
C GLN A 19 -23.81 15.28 3.44
N ALA A 20 -24.15 14.06 2.99
CA ALA A 20 -23.14 13.10 2.61
C ALA A 20 -22.33 13.79 1.51
N SER A 21 -21.15 14.28 1.89
CA SER A 21 -20.14 14.69 0.92
C SER A 21 -19.84 13.49 0.05
N ILE A 22 -20.07 13.65 -1.24
CA ILE A 22 -19.54 12.72 -2.24
C ILE A 22 -18.01 12.88 -2.18
N GLU A 23 -17.34 11.77 -1.87
CA GLU A 23 -15.93 11.66 -1.47
C GLU A 23 -14.94 12.34 -2.43
N GLU A 24 -14.03 13.17 -1.89
CA GLU A 24 -12.65 13.23 -2.42
C GLU A 24 -12.05 11.83 -2.21
N GLY A 25 -11.40 11.27 -3.24
CA GLY A 25 -10.93 9.87 -3.25
C GLY A 25 -10.27 9.40 -1.96
N LYS A 26 -10.44 8.12 -1.63
CA LYS A 26 -10.01 7.56 -0.34
C LYS A 26 -8.51 7.73 -0.16
N ALA A 27 -8.11 8.75 0.58
CA ALA A 27 -6.71 9.04 0.84
C ALA A 27 -6.11 7.98 1.79
N ARG A 28 -4.96 7.43 1.43
CA ARG A 28 -4.20 6.44 2.20
C ARG A 28 -2.88 7.03 2.66
N TRP A 29 -2.48 6.68 3.88
CA TRP A 29 -1.15 6.98 4.39
C TRP A 29 -0.15 6.01 3.81
N ILE A 30 0.93 6.54 3.22
CA ILE A 30 2.05 5.73 2.74
C ILE A 30 3.37 6.27 3.24
N THR A 31 4.36 5.37 3.32
CA THR A 31 5.77 5.75 3.32
C THR A 31 6.45 5.27 2.06
N ILE A 32 7.25 6.13 1.44
CA ILE A 32 7.91 5.90 0.16
C ILE A 32 9.30 6.55 0.17
N ASP A 33 10.21 6.15 -0.72
CA ASP A 33 11.49 6.84 -0.91
C ASP A 33 11.29 8.32 -1.30
N ASN A 34 12.18 9.20 -0.87
CA ASN A 34 12.04 10.65 -1.11
C ASN A 34 11.93 11.03 -2.60
N ASP A 35 12.74 10.42 -3.46
CA ASP A 35 12.73 10.69 -4.90
C ASP A 35 11.40 10.29 -5.54
N ALA A 36 10.81 9.17 -5.12
CA ALA A 36 9.48 8.75 -5.55
C ALA A 36 8.36 9.64 -4.97
N ALA A 37 8.52 10.16 -3.74
CA ALA A 37 7.56 11.12 -3.17
C ALA A 37 7.53 12.43 -3.96
N ASP A 38 8.71 12.96 -4.32
CA ASP A 38 8.84 14.19 -5.10
C ASP A 38 8.23 14.00 -6.49
N HIS A 39 8.50 12.85 -7.13
CA HIS A 39 7.88 12.49 -8.41
C HIS A 39 6.36 12.37 -8.30
N ALA A 40 5.84 11.64 -7.29
CA ALA A 40 4.41 11.51 -7.04
C ALA A 40 3.75 12.88 -6.85
N LYS A 41 4.39 13.78 -6.09
CA LYS A 41 3.88 15.14 -5.85
C LYS A 41 3.83 15.95 -7.14
N ALA A 42 4.86 15.85 -7.98
CA ALA A 42 4.92 16.56 -9.25
C ALA A 42 3.88 16.06 -10.26
N HIS A 43 3.66 14.75 -10.33
CA HIS A 43 2.77 14.12 -11.32
C HIS A 43 1.30 14.13 -10.89
N LEU A 44 1.00 13.83 -9.63
CA LEU A 44 -0.37 13.66 -9.11
C LEU A 44 -0.95 14.93 -8.46
N GLY A 45 -0.11 15.95 -8.25
CA GLY A 45 -0.56 17.27 -7.81
C GLY A 45 -1.28 17.27 -6.46
N LYS A 46 -2.61 17.42 -6.47
CA LYS A 46 -3.44 17.47 -5.25
C LYS A 46 -3.71 16.10 -4.63
N SER A 47 -3.72 15.04 -5.45
CA SER A 47 -3.93 13.67 -4.96
C SER A 47 -2.76 13.11 -4.18
N ALA A 48 -1.61 13.81 -4.16
CA ALA A 48 -0.41 13.45 -3.42
C ALA A 48 -0.01 14.60 -2.49
N LYS A 49 0.11 14.33 -1.19
CA LYS A 49 0.49 15.32 -0.18
C LYS A 49 1.60 14.79 0.72
N ILE A 50 2.80 15.34 0.54
CA ILE A 50 3.93 15.12 1.45
C ILE A 50 3.63 15.79 2.78
N HIS A 51 3.81 15.06 3.88
CA HIS A 51 3.65 15.56 5.24
C HIS A 51 4.98 15.69 5.95
N LYS A 52 5.85 14.68 5.84
CA LYS A 52 7.15 14.69 6.51
C LYS A 52 8.14 13.79 5.80
N SER A 53 9.38 14.25 5.68
CA SER A 53 10.49 13.46 5.15
C SER A 53 11.61 13.38 6.17
N MET A 54 12.16 12.19 6.36
CA MET A 54 13.25 11.97 7.31
C MET A 54 14.08 10.76 6.87
N ASN A 55 15.40 10.88 6.90
CA ASN A 55 16.31 9.76 6.67
C ASN A 55 16.07 9.00 5.35
N GLY A 56 15.75 9.74 4.28
CA GLY A 56 15.50 9.20 2.94
C GLY A 56 14.10 8.63 2.71
N ILE A 57 13.23 8.62 3.72
CA ILE A 57 11.86 8.12 3.64
C ILE A 57 10.89 9.29 3.84
N THR A 58 9.86 9.35 3.00
CA THR A 58 8.79 10.34 3.06
C THR A 58 7.47 9.69 3.46
N MET A 59 6.83 10.27 4.48
CA MET A 59 5.44 10.05 4.85
C MET A 59 4.56 11.01 4.05
N MET A 60 3.58 10.46 3.34
CA MET A 60 2.64 11.22 2.53
C MET A 60 1.25 10.58 2.54
N GLN A 61 0.25 11.37 2.15
CA GLN A 61 -1.06 10.86 1.76
C GLN A 61 -1.15 10.82 0.24
N ILE A 62 -1.78 9.77 -0.27
CA ILE A 62 -2.09 9.61 -1.69
C ILE A 62 -3.49 9.03 -1.86
N HIS A 63 -4.23 9.45 -2.88
CA HIS A 63 -5.51 8.83 -3.21
C HIS A 63 -5.29 7.38 -3.68
N GLU A 64 -6.10 6.45 -3.20
CA GLU A 64 -5.95 5.02 -3.47
C GLU A 64 -6.02 4.72 -4.99
N GLU A 65 -6.87 5.43 -5.72
CA GLU A 65 -7.01 5.28 -7.18
C GLU A 65 -5.77 5.69 -8.00
N ASP A 66 -4.87 6.50 -7.43
CA ASP A 66 -3.68 7.03 -8.12
C ASP A 66 -2.42 6.16 -7.90
N ILE A 67 -2.49 5.17 -7.00
CA ILE A 67 -1.39 4.23 -6.71
C ILE A 67 -0.93 3.43 -7.95
N PRO A 68 -1.83 2.91 -8.82
CA PRO A 68 -1.42 2.23 -10.05
C PRO A 68 -0.65 3.16 -11.00
N SER A 69 -1.08 4.42 -11.11
CA SER A 69 -0.40 5.44 -11.93
C SER A 69 1.02 5.69 -11.40
N LEU A 70 1.16 5.92 -10.09
CA LEU A 70 2.47 6.06 -9.46
C LEU A 70 3.38 4.84 -9.75
N SER A 71 2.85 3.63 -9.62
CA SER A 71 3.62 2.41 -9.86
C SER A 71 4.08 2.28 -11.32
N HIS A 72 3.22 2.67 -12.27
CA HIS A 72 3.52 2.68 -13.70
C HIS A 72 4.63 3.67 -14.04
N GLU A 73 4.52 4.92 -13.58
CA GLU A 73 5.52 5.96 -13.85
C GLU A 73 6.87 5.63 -13.20
N MET A 74 6.87 5.10 -11.98
CA MET A 74 8.11 4.64 -11.34
C MET A 74 8.81 3.55 -12.17
N HIS A 75 8.05 2.62 -12.75
CA HIS A 75 8.61 1.60 -13.63
C HIS A 75 9.15 2.21 -14.93
N HIS A 76 8.40 3.11 -15.57
CA HIS A 76 8.74 3.69 -16.86
C HIS A 76 9.93 4.68 -16.78
N ASP A 77 9.89 5.61 -15.82
CA ASP A 77 10.83 6.72 -15.74
C ASP A 77 12.10 6.38 -14.95
N PHE A 78 12.00 5.48 -13.97
CA PHE A 78 13.10 5.16 -13.06
C PHE A 78 13.63 3.72 -13.21
N ASN A 79 13.03 2.90 -14.08
CA ASN A 79 13.38 1.50 -14.28
C ASN A 79 13.41 0.69 -12.96
N ARG A 80 12.57 1.08 -11.99
CA ARG A 80 12.42 0.39 -10.71
C ARG A 80 10.94 0.30 -10.34
N CYS A 81 10.56 -0.75 -9.64
CA CYS A 81 9.21 -0.83 -9.10
C CYS A 81 9.02 0.27 -8.03
N GLY A 82 7.93 1.03 -8.13
CA GLY A 82 7.53 2.00 -7.10
C GLY A 82 7.11 1.28 -5.82
N GLY A 83 8.06 0.97 -4.94
CA GLY A 83 7.78 0.37 -3.65
C GLY A 83 7.31 1.42 -2.65
N PHE A 84 6.19 1.18 -1.98
CA PHE A 84 5.70 1.98 -0.87
C PHE A 84 5.07 1.04 0.18
N VAL A 85 4.85 1.57 1.39
CA VAL A 85 4.20 0.83 2.48
C VAL A 85 2.93 1.58 2.85
N PHE A 86 1.78 0.90 2.84
CA PHE A 86 0.54 1.43 3.39
C PHE A 86 0.56 1.40 4.92
N HIS A 87 -0.03 2.43 5.52
CA HIS A 87 -0.26 2.54 6.95
C HIS A 87 -1.74 2.80 7.20
N ASP A 88 -2.26 2.27 8.31
CA ASP A 88 -3.65 2.46 8.69
C ASP A 88 -3.88 3.85 9.31
N SER A 89 -2.82 4.48 9.83
CA SER A 89 -2.89 5.81 10.44
C SER A 89 -1.65 6.67 10.21
N GLU A 90 -1.78 7.97 10.49
CA GLU A 90 -0.66 8.92 10.45
C GLU A 90 0.42 8.54 11.48
N GLU A 91 0.01 8.12 12.67
CA GLU A 91 0.92 7.75 13.76
C GLU A 91 1.79 6.56 13.38
N GLU A 92 1.22 5.56 12.69
CA GLU A 92 1.96 4.41 12.19
C GLU A 92 2.98 4.81 11.12
N ALA A 93 2.57 5.64 10.15
CA ALA A 93 3.46 6.14 9.12
C ALA A 93 4.60 7.00 9.72
N LEU A 94 4.28 7.83 10.71
CA LEU A 94 5.25 8.64 11.44
C LEU A 94 6.24 7.77 12.23
N ALA A 95 5.75 6.72 12.89
CA ALA A 95 6.59 5.77 13.62
C ALA A 95 7.57 5.07 12.67
N THR A 96 7.13 4.74 11.45
CA THR A 96 7.98 4.16 10.40
C THR A 96 9.13 5.09 10.02
N ILE A 97 8.85 6.35 9.67
CA ILE A 97 9.93 7.27 9.26
C ILE A 97 10.85 7.65 10.42
N SER A 98 10.33 7.68 11.65
CA SER A 98 11.09 8.03 12.87
C SER A 98 11.92 6.86 13.43
N GLY A 99 11.80 5.65 12.87
CA GLY A 99 12.47 4.43 13.33
C GLY A 99 13.97 4.32 13.07
N GLU A 100 14.71 5.44 13.00
CA GLU A 100 16.14 5.45 12.66
C GLU A 100 17.00 4.60 13.61
N SER A 101 16.72 4.68 14.91
CA SER A 101 17.43 3.86 15.91
C SER A 101 17.23 2.36 15.64
N LYS A 102 16.02 1.92 15.30
CA LYS A 102 15.73 0.52 14.92
C LYS A 102 16.52 0.12 13.67
N ARG A 103 16.55 0.98 12.65
CA ARG A 103 17.31 0.73 11.41
C ARG A 103 18.83 0.69 11.65
N SER A 104 19.34 1.60 12.48
CA SER A 104 20.75 1.66 12.87
C SER A 104 21.16 0.43 13.69
N PHE A 105 20.30 0.00 14.62
CA PHE A 105 20.48 -1.24 15.37
C PHE A 105 20.48 -2.46 14.45
N ALA A 106 19.53 -2.56 13.51
CA ALA A 106 19.48 -3.65 12.54
C ALA A 106 20.76 -3.72 11.68
N LYS A 107 21.30 -2.57 11.25
CA LYS A 107 22.59 -2.50 10.52
C LYS A 107 23.79 -2.95 11.36
N LYS A 108 23.71 -2.83 12.68
CA LYS A 108 24.75 -3.21 13.64
C LYS A 108 24.48 -4.57 14.28
N GLY A 109 23.44 -5.27 13.86
CA GLY A 109 23.07 -6.56 14.40
C GLY A 109 24.25 -7.52 14.34
N LEU A 110 24.42 -8.32 15.40
CA LEU A 110 25.30 -9.47 15.35
C LEU A 110 24.70 -10.44 14.34
N PHE A 111 25.24 -10.45 13.14
CA PHE A 111 24.88 -11.43 12.13
C PHE A 111 25.17 -12.82 12.70
N ALA A 112 24.30 -13.79 12.38
CA ALA A 112 24.63 -15.18 12.62
C ALA A 112 25.97 -15.50 11.92
N ASP A 113 26.74 -16.42 12.49
CA ASP A 113 27.95 -16.90 11.86
C ASP A 113 27.57 -17.77 10.63
N TYR A 114 27.48 -17.12 9.47
CA TYR A 114 27.10 -17.73 8.21
C TYR A 114 28.31 -18.42 7.56
N ASN A 115 28.68 -19.59 8.08
CA ASN A 115 29.67 -20.46 7.46
C ASN A 115 29.01 -21.44 6.48
N ILE A 116 29.65 -21.66 5.33
CA ILE A 116 29.24 -22.71 4.38
C ILE A 116 29.72 -24.07 4.94
N ASN A 117 28.88 -24.74 5.72
CA ASN A 117 29.25 -25.98 6.43
C ASN A 117 28.23 -27.13 6.29
N GLN A 118 27.21 -26.98 5.44
CA GLN A 118 26.13 -27.97 5.26
C GLN A 118 26.22 -28.72 3.93
N GLN A 119 27.44 -28.97 3.40
CA GLN A 119 27.59 -29.50 2.05
C GLN A 119 26.94 -30.88 1.84
N ASP A 120 26.98 -31.74 2.86
CA ASP A 120 26.37 -33.07 2.80
C ASP A 120 24.83 -33.02 2.80
N VAL A 121 24.22 -31.90 3.20
CA VAL A 121 22.77 -31.65 3.11
C VAL A 121 22.41 -30.89 1.83
N VAL A 122 23.17 -29.85 1.50
CA VAL A 122 22.85 -28.95 0.38
C VAL A 122 23.06 -29.64 -0.97
N ARG A 123 24.14 -30.41 -1.16
CA ARG A 123 24.42 -31.10 -2.42
C ARG A 123 23.26 -32.03 -2.85
N PRO A 124 22.80 -32.99 -2.02
CA PRO A 124 21.65 -33.80 -2.40
C PRO A 124 20.35 -32.99 -2.52
N ALA A 125 20.17 -31.90 -1.75
CA ALA A 125 18.99 -31.05 -1.89
C ALA A 125 18.92 -30.34 -3.25
N VAL A 126 20.06 -29.88 -3.78
CA VAL A 126 20.13 -29.27 -5.12
C VAL A 126 19.83 -30.30 -6.20
N GLU A 127 20.30 -31.55 -6.05
CA GLU A 127 20.01 -32.64 -6.98
C GLU A 127 18.51 -33.00 -7.05
N MET A 128 17.74 -32.71 -6.01
CA MET A 128 16.28 -32.91 -6.01
C MET A 128 15.52 -31.82 -6.80
N VAL A 129 16.16 -30.71 -7.18
CA VAL A 129 15.51 -29.64 -7.94
C VAL A 129 15.24 -30.11 -9.36
N LYS A 130 13.97 -30.04 -9.77
CA LYS A 130 13.52 -30.41 -11.11
C LYS A 130 13.08 -29.17 -11.89
N ASP A 131 13.80 -28.86 -12.96
CA ASP A 131 13.45 -27.77 -13.88
C ASP A 131 12.01 -27.90 -14.43
N SER A 132 11.57 -29.13 -14.70
CA SER A 132 10.19 -29.41 -15.12
C SER A 132 9.13 -28.91 -14.14
N ASN A 133 9.42 -28.96 -12.83
CA ASN A 133 8.48 -28.49 -11.81
C ASN A 133 8.42 -26.96 -11.81
N ILE A 134 9.57 -26.30 -11.96
CA ILE A 134 9.66 -24.83 -12.03
C ILE A 134 8.89 -24.33 -13.26
N SER A 135 9.16 -24.94 -14.42
CA SER A 135 8.49 -24.60 -15.68
C SER A 135 6.97 -24.82 -15.60
N ALA A 136 6.53 -25.96 -15.06
CA ALA A 136 5.10 -26.24 -14.89
C ALA A 136 4.40 -25.23 -13.95
N THR A 137 5.06 -24.82 -12.86
CA THR A 137 4.54 -23.77 -11.97
C THR A 137 4.43 -22.43 -12.69
N ILE A 138 5.44 -22.04 -13.48
CA ILE A 138 5.42 -20.80 -14.27
C ILE A 138 4.27 -20.83 -15.28
N GLU A 139 4.18 -21.88 -16.09
CA GLU A 139 3.13 -22.05 -17.11
C GLU A 139 1.73 -22.01 -16.48
N LYS A 140 1.55 -22.70 -15.34
CA LYS A 140 0.28 -22.68 -14.63
C LYS A 140 -0.06 -21.28 -14.13
N LEU A 141 0.88 -20.59 -13.50
CA LEU A 141 0.63 -19.24 -13.00
C LEU A 141 0.41 -18.20 -14.12
N GLN A 142 1.02 -18.40 -15.29
CA GLN A 142 0.79 -17.57 -16.48
C GLN A 142 -0.56 -17.85 -17.16
N SER A 143 -1.16 -19.01 -16.94
CA SER A 143 -2.44 -19.38 -17.54
C SER A 143 -3.65 -18.64 -16.94
N PHE A 144 -3.51 -18.05 -15.75
CA PHE A 144 -4.54 -17.18 -15.17
C PHE A 144 -4.58 -15.84 -15.89
N HIS A 145 -5.78 -15.27 -16.07
CA HIS A 145 -5.96 -14.00 -16.78
C HIS A 145 -5.12 -12.86 -16.17
N ASN A 146 -5.12 -12.77 -14.83
CA ASN A 146 -4.18 -11.97 -14.05
C ASN A 146 -4.06 -12.58 -12.65
N ARG A 147 -3.20 -11.99 -11.81
CA ARG A 147 -3.00 -12.39 -10.41
C ARG A 147 -3.27 -11.23 -9.45
N TYR A 148 -4.24 -10.37 -9.78
CA TYR A 148 -4.61 -9.22 -8.94
C TYR A 148 -5.33 -9.71 -7.69
N TYR A 149 -4.89 -9.25 -6.51
CA TYR A 149 -5.24 -9.85 -5.21
C TYR A 149 -6.73 -9.79 -4.85
N GLU A 150 -7.50 -8.85 -5.42
CA GLU A 150 -8.95 -8.75 -5.20
C GLU A 150 -9.78 -9.49 -6.26
N SER A 151 -9.15 -9.98 -7.32
CA SER A 151 -9.84 -10.70 -8.39
C SER A 151 -10.03 -12.17 -8.04
N GLN A 152 -11.06 -12.81 -8.60
CA GLN A 152 -11.25 -14.25 -8.47
C GLN A 152 -10.04 -15.03 -9.02
N HIS A 153 -9.45 -14.59 -10.13
CA HIS A 153 -8.23 -15.20 -10.67
C HIS A 153 -7.02 -15.08 -9.73
N GLY A 154 -6.93 -13.99 -8.96
CA GLY A 154 -5.95 -13.84 -7.88
C GLY A 154 -6.13 -14.88 -6.78
N VAL A 155 -7.36 -15.01 -6.27
CA VAL A 155 -7.72 -16.04 -5.28
C VAL A 155 -7.42 -17.45 -5.81
N ASP A 156 -7.83 -17.76 -7.04
CA ASP A 156 -7.59 -19.06 -7.66
C ASP A 156 -6.10 -19.34 -7.85
N SER A 157 -5.32 -18.33 -8.24
CA SER A 157 -3.87 -18.46 -8.38
C SER A 157 -3.17 -18.69 -7.03
N GLN A 158 -3.68 -18.07 -5.96
CA GLN A 158 -3.16 -18.27 -4.61
C GLN A 158 -3.53 -19.65 -4.06
N ASN A 159 -4.73 -20.16 -4.35
CA ASN A 159 -5.15 -21.50 -3.96
C ASN A 159 -4.34 -22.61 -4.64
N PHE A 160 -3.69 -22.32 -5.77
CA PHE A 160 -2.82 -23.26 -6.45
C PHE A 160 -1.45 -23.42 -5.77
N VAL A 161 -0.91 -22.36 -5.13
CA VAL A 161 0.42 -22.34 -4.51
C VAL A 161 0.38 -22.88 -3.09
#